data_AF-A0A1V5BF95-F1
#
_entry.id   AF-A0A1V5BF95-F1
#
_cell.length_a   1.000
_cell.length_b   1.000
_cell.length_c   1.000
_cell.angle_alpha   90.00
_cell.angle_beta   90.00
_cell.angle_gamma   90.00
#
_symmetry.space_group_name_H-M   'P 1'
#
loop_
_entity.id
_entity.type
_entity.pdbx_description
1 polymer ?
#
loop_
_entity_poly.entity_id
_entity_poly.type
_entity_poly.pdbx_seq_one_letter_code
_entity_poly.pdbx_strand_id
1 'polypeptide(L)'
;MKRKVLFFLSFLILVIFLEGCSLIENQGLDKDVSPKTETVTTNVMFRSITPSPPYTPISGVTILVIGTEGEVIEKLITNGQGEAQKSITIPIDKQFPIGDKYLNPRGTVTVIAFKEGYRETVLFEVGISDADSTQPVNMYLIVPGERNEPNVELGINHHLEISSLVDKYAKITK
;
A
#
# COMPACT_ATOMS: atom_id res chain seq x y z
N MET A 1 10.30 -2.75 69.62
CA MET A 1 9.82 -3.94 68.86
C MET A 1 8.58 -3.67 68.00
N LYS A 2 8.37 -2.43 67.48
CA LYS A 2 7.19 -2.05 66.66
C LYS A 2 7.53 -1.50 65.27
N ARG A 3 8.82 -1.40 64.91
CA ARG A 3 9.28 -0.85 63.61
C ARG A 3 9.64 -1.90 62.55
N LYS A 4 9.75 -3.19 62.93
CA LYS A 4 10.08 -4.28 61.99
C LYS A 4 8.86 -4.96 61.36
N VAL A 5 7.66 -4.74 61.91
CA VAL A 5 6.40 -5.31 61.37
C VAL A 5 5.88 -4.47 60.20
N LEU A 6 6.13 -3.16 60.19
CA LEU A 6 5.66 -2.26 59.14
C LEU A 6 6.41 -2.45 57.81
N PHE A 7 7.68 -2.85 57.85
CA PHE A 7 8.47 -3.13 56.65
C PHE A 7 8.12 -4.48 55.99
N PHE A 8 7.67 -5.46 56.78
CA PHE A 8 7.24 -6.75 56.24
C PHE A 8 5.86 -6.69 55.57
N LEU A 9 4.98 -5.79 56.02
CA LEU A 9 3.65 -5.61 55.41
C LEU A 9 3.72 -4.86 54.06
N SER A 10 4.72 -4.00 53.88
CA SER A 10 4.93 -3.26 52.62
C SER A 10 5.55 -4.12 51.51
N PHE A 11 6.23 -5.21 51.84
CA PHE A 11 6.83 -6.11 50.85
C PHE A 11 5.84 -7.16 50.34
N LEU A 12 4.85 -7.55 51.16
CA LEU A 12 3.84 -8.55 50.79
C LEU A 12 2.76 -8.00 49.82
N ILE A 13 2.49 -6.69 49.84
CA ILE A 13 1.55 -6.05 48.90
C ILE A 13 2.17 -5.86 47.50
N LEU A 14 3.51 -5.79 47.40
CA LEU A 14 4.19 -5.62 46.11
C LEU A 14 4.25 -6.93 45.29
N VAL A 15 4.23 -8.10 45.93
CA VAL A 15 4.27 -9.40 45.22
C VAL A 15 2.90 -9.76 44.61
N ILE A 16 1.79 -9.31 45.22
CA ILE A 16 0.44 -9.56 44.69
C ILE A 16 0.18 -8.78 43.37
N PHE A 17 0.91 -7.69 43.11
CA PHE A 17 0.82 -6.95 41.84
C PHE A 17 1.74 -7.48 40.73
N LEU A 18 2.62 -8.45 41.00
CA LEU A 18 3.54 -9.02 40.01
C LEU A 18 3.11 -10.40 39.47
N GLU A 19 2.14 -11.07 40.10
CA GLU A 19 1.61 -12.37 39.64
C GLU A 19 0.14 -12.29 39.16
N GLY A 20 -0.44 -11.08 39.13
CA GLY A 20 -1.86 -10.82 38.82
C GLY A 20 -2.21 -10.57 37.35
N CYS A 21 -1.31 -10.81 36.39
CA CYS A 21 -1.68 -11.01 34.99
C CYS A 21 -1.53 -12.49 34.65
N SER A 22 -2.24 -13.34 35.40
CA SER A 22 -2.58 -14.66 34.92
C SER A 22 -3.25 -14.51 33.56
N LEU A 23 -2.64 -15.11 32.55
CA LEU A 23 -3.19 -15.47 31.25
C LEU A 23 -4.72 -15.53 31.30
N ILE A 24 -5.37 -14.51 30.74
CA ILE A 24 -6.73 -14.69 30.24
C ILE A 24 -6.56 -15.61 29.03
N GLU A 25 -6.57 -16.91 29.30
CA GLU A 25 -6.80 -17.93 28.28
C GLU A 25 -8.22 -17.68 27.77
N ASN A 26 -8.31 -16.96 26.65
CA ASN A 26 -9.54 -16.79 25.87
C ASN A 26 -9.96 -18.17 25.34
N GLN A 27 -10.54 -18.99 26.21
CA GLN A 27 -11.30 -20.16 25.79
C GLN A 27 -12.64 -19.66 25.27
N GLY A 28 -12.70 -19.45 23.96
CA GLY A 28 -13.97 -19.19 23.26
C GLY A 28 -13.87 -18.19 22.12
N LEU A 29 -13.14 -18.54 21.05
CA LEU A 29 -13.48 -18.19 19.66
C LEU A 29 -12.59 -19.00 18.73
N ASP A 30 -12.72 -20.32 18.82
CA ASP A 30 -12.25 -21.23 17.79
C ASP A 30 -13.22 -21.16 16.61
N LYS A 31 -13.03 -20.09 15.85
CA LYS A 31 -13.33 -19.96 14.43
C LYS A 31 -12.44 -18.84 13.96
N ASP A 32 -11.22 -19.22 13.62
CA ASP A 32 -10.37 -18.49 12.68
C ASP A 32 -11.10 -18.40 11.34
N VAL A 33 -12.15 -17.59 11.31
CA VAL A 33 -12.73 -17.03 10.10
C VAL A 33 -12.12 -15.66 10.04
N SER A 34 -10.83 -15.62 9.68
CA SER A 34 -10.29 -14.43 9.04
C SER A 34 -11.33 -14.02 7.98
N PRO A 35 -11.94 -12.83 8.08
CA PRO A 35 -12.98 -12.43 7.16
C PRO A 35 -12.38 -12.55 5.76
N LYS A 36 -12.99 -13.38 4.91
CA LYS A 36 -12.55 -13.54 3.53
C LYS A 36 -12.56 -12.16 2.88
N THR A 37 -11.39 -11.55 2.76
CA THR A 37 -11.24 -10.24 2.15
C THR A 37 -11.61 -10.37 0.69
N GLU A 38 -12.63 -9.63 0.25
CA GLU A 38 -12.98 -9.56 -1.16
C GLU A 38 -11.81 -8.94 -1.93
N THR A 39 -11.45 -9.53 -3.07
CA THR A 39 -10.32 -9.11 -3.89
C THR A 39 -10.78 -8.71 -5.28
N VAL A 40 -10.00 -7.84 -5.92
CA VAL A 40 -10.09 -7.55 -7.35
C VAL A 40 -8.86 -8.11 -8.04
N THR A 41 -9.03 -8.57 -9.28
CA THR A 41 -7.93 -8.99 -10.15
C THR A 41 -8.02 -8.24 -11.47
N THR A 42 -7.03 -7.40 -11.77
CA THR A 42 -6.96 -6.68 -13.03
C THR A 42 -5.55 -6.72 -13.61
N ASN A 43 -5.47 -6.64 -14.94
CA ASN A 43 -4.23 -6.49 -15.66
C ASN A 43 -3.79 -5.01 -15.68
N VAL A 44 -2.65 -4.72 -15.07
CA VAL A 44 -2.06 -3.38 -15.01
C VAL A 44 -0.74 -3.36 -15.77
N MET A 45 -0.55 -2.30 -16.55
CA MET A 45 0.69 -2.00 -17.26
C MET A 45 1.36 -0.77 -16.63
N PHE A 46 2.63 -0.91 -16.29
CA PHE A 46 3.49 0.21 -15.95
C PHE A 46 4.35 0.56 -17.15
N ARG A 47 4.44 1.85 -17.49
CA ARG A 47 5.28 2.34 -18.58
C ARG A 47 6.31 3.34 -18.07
N SER A 48 7.57 2.91 -17.98
CA SER A 48 8.69 3.76 -17.59
C SER A 48 9.18 4.62 -18.75
N ILE A 49 9.20 5.93 -18.54
CA ILE A 49 9.57 6.93 -19.56
C ILE A 49 10.42 8.05 -18.95
N THR A 50 11.12 8.81 -19.80
CA THR A 50 11.73 10.08 -19.37
C THR A 50 10.64 11.13 -19.12
N PRO A 51 10.80 12.02 -18.13
CA PRO A 51 9.78 13.01 -17.70
C PRO A 51 9.58 14.18 -18.69
N SER A 52 10.28 14.19 -19.83
CA SER A 52 10.24 15.29 -20.79
C SER A 52 10.24 14.78 -22.22
N PRO A 53 9.63 15.52 -23.18
CA PRO A 53 9.65 15.17 -24.59
C PRO A 53 11.09 14.92 -25.10
N PRO A 54 11.31 13.86 -25.90
CA PRO A 54 10.31 13.04 -26.58
C PRO A 54 9.75 11.83 -25.77
N TYR A 55 9.72 11.86 -24.44
CA TYR A 55 9.17 10.79 -23.56
C TYR A 55 9.70 9.41 -23.93
N THR A 56 11.03 9.26 -23.89
CA THR A 56 11.71 8.04 -24.33
C THR A 56 11.41 6.88 -23.38
N PRO A 57 10.99 5.72 -23.90
CA PRO A 57 10.79 4.54 -23.07
C PRO A 57 12.08 4.02 -22.44
N ILE A 58 11.98 3.47 -21.24
CA ILE A 58 13.12 3.02 -20.45
C ILE A 58 12.97 1.54 -20.11
N SER A 59 13.77 0.70 -20.77
CA SER A 59 13.81 -0.75 -20.55
C SER A 59 14.57 -1.16 -19.30
N GLY A 60 14.33 -2.36 -18.76
CA GLY A 60 15.09 -2.90 -17.64
C GLY A 60 14.87 -2.18 -16.30
N VAL A 61 13.82 -1.37 -16.17
CA VAL A 61 13.42 -0.77 -14.89
C VAL A 61 12.79 -1.87 -14.04
N THR A 62 13.30 -2.05 -12.81
CA THR A 62 12.68 -2.93 -11.83
C THR A 62 11.55 -2.20 -11.15
N ILE A 63 10.35 -2.79 -11.17
CA ILE A 63 9.15 -2.24 -10.55
C ILE A 63 8.72 -3.18 -9.43
N LEU A 64 8.69 -2.67 -8.21
CA LEU A 64 8.14 -3.34 -7.04
C LEU A 64 6.72 -2.85 -6.82
N VAL A 65 5.76 -3.77 -6.75
CA VAL A 65 4.39 -3.48 -6.36
C VAL A 65 4.22 -3.89 -4.91
N ILE A 66 3.75 -2.96 -4.09
CA ILE A 66 3.62 -3.09 -2.64
C ILE A 66 2.13 -3.08 -2.30
N GLY A 67 1.69 -4.15 -1.64
CA GLY A 67 0.32 -4.32 -1.16
C GLY A 67 -0.02 -3.35 -0.03
N THR A 68 -1.30 -3.36 0.38
CA THR A 68 -1.79 -2.48 1.45
C THR A 68 -1.19 -2.79 2.82
N GLU A 69 -0.68 -4.00 3.03
CA GLU A 69 -0.02 -4.41 4.28
C GLU A 69 1.50 -4.12 4.28
N GLY A 70 2.01 -3.47 3.23
CA GLY A 70 3.40 -3.05 3.12
C GLY A 70 4.36 -4.11 2.57
N GLU A 71 3.85 -5.26 2.16
CA GLU A 71 4.60 -6.36 1.55
C GLU A 71 4.76 -6.19 0.04
N VAL A 72 5.91 -6.61 -0.51
CA VAL A 72 6.09 -6.68 -1.96
C VAL A 72 5.31 -7.87 -2.50
N ILE A 73 4.25 -7.60 -3.26
CA ILE A 73 3.37 -8.62 -3.83
C ILE A 73 3.79 -9.03 -5.25
N GLU A 74 4.44 -8.13 -5.99
CA GLU A 74 4.93 -8.40 -7.34
C GLU A 74 6.25 -7.68 -7.60
N LYS A 75 7.08 -8.28 -8.45
CA LYS A 75 8.30 -7.68 -8.98
C LYS A 75 8.30 -7.85 -10.50
N LEU A 76 8.35 -6.74 -11.21
CA LEU A 76 8.29 -6.70 -12.67
C LEU A 76 9.56 -6.03 -13.23
N ILE A 77 9.85 -6.29 -14.50
CA ILE A 77 10.96 -5.67 -15.23
C ILE A 77 10.42 -5.15 -16.56
N THR A 78 10.69 -3.89 -16.89
CA THR A 78 10.23 -3.31 -18.16
C THR A 78 10.95 -3.89 -19.38
N ASN A 79 10.19 -4.11 -20.46
CA ASN A 79 10.69 -4.59 -21.75
C ASN A 79 11.36 -3.48 -22.57
N GLY A 80 11.71 -3.75 -23.83
CA GLY A 80 12.34 -2.78 -24.74
C GLY A 80 11.50 -1.52 -25.02
N GLN A 81 10.18 -1.58 -24.81
CA GLN A 81 9.22 -0.49 -24.96
C GLN A 81 8.96 0.22 -23.62
N GLY A 82 9.76 -0.07 -22.59
CA GLY A 82 9.59 0.50 -21.25
C GLY A 82 8.34 0.00 -20.51
N GLU A 83 7.75 -1.10 -20.94
CA GLU A 83 6.48 -1.61 -20.40
C GLU A 83 6.69 -2.85 -19.53
N ALA A 84 5.96 -2.92 -18.42
CA ALA A 84 5.85 -4.09 -17.58
C ALA A 84 4.37 -4.33 -17.25
N GLN A 85 3.84 -5.52 -17.55
CA GLN A 85 2.42 -5.80 -17.44
C GLN A 85 2.17 -7.10 -16.65
N LYS A 86 1.17 -7.09 -15.77
CA LYS A 86 0.82 -8.25 -14.93
C LYS A 86 -0.65 -8.18 -14.50
N SER A 87 -1.28 -9.35 -14.40
CA SER A 87 -2.55 -9.49 -13.67
C SER A 87 -2.26 -9.56 -12.16
N ILE A 88 -2.73 -8.56 -11.43
CA ILE A 88 -2.47 -8.38 -10.00
C ILE A 88 -3.77 -8.58 -9.25
N THR A 89 -3.74 -9.42 -8.21
CA THR A 89 -4.89 -9.70 -7.33
C THR A 89 -4.63 -9.10 -5.96
N ILE A 90 -5.48 -8.19 -5.51
CA ILE A 90 -5.32 -7.52 -4.20
C ILE A 90 -6.69 -7.21 -3.56
N PRO A 91 -6.74 -6.92 -2.25
CA PRO A 91 -7.97 -6.53 -1.54
C PRO A 91 -8.71 -5.35 -2.18
N ILE A 92 -10.04 -5.40 -2.22
CA ILE A 92 -10.83 -4.25 -2.66
C ILE A 92 -10.59 -3.07 -1.71
N ASP A 93 -10.27 -1.91 -2.27
CA ASP A 93 -10.12 -0.67 -1.53
C ASP A 93 -11.50 -0.12 -1.16
N LYS A 94 -11.84 -0.26 0.13
CA LYS A 94 -13.12 0.17 0.69
C LYS A 94 -13.26 1.68 0.80
N GLN A 95 -12.25 2.48 0.46
CA GLN A 95 -12.42 3.93 0.30
C GLN A 95 -13.33 4.22 -0.89
N PHE A 96 -13.20 3.46 -1.98
CA PHE A 96 -14.02 3.61 -3.18
C PHE A 96 -15.38 2.90 -3.03
N PRO A 97 -16.43 3.34 -3.75
CA PRO A 97 -17.71 2.63 -3.76
C PRO A 97 -17.59 1.31 -4.52
N ILE A 98 -18.29 0.29 -4.04
CA ILE A 98 -18.43 -1.01 -4.69
C ILE A 98 -19.79 -1.04 -5.39
N GLY A 99 -19.82 -1.32 -6.69
CA GLY A 99 -21.07 -1.62 -7.40
C GLY A 99 -21.87 -0.44 -7.94
N ASP A 100 -21.20 0.62 -8.42
CA ASP A 100 -21.85 1.52 -9.38
C ASP A 100 -21.91 0.83 -10.76
N LYS A 101 -22.97 1.04 -11.52
CA LYS A 101 -23.20 0.44 -12.85
C LYS A 101 -22.04 0.70 -13.84
N TYR A 102 -21.24 1.72 -13.57
CA TYR A 102 -20.14 2.18 -14.40
C TYR A 102 -18.76 1.97 -13.78
N LEU A 103 -18.67 1.40 -12.57
CA LEU A 103 -17.41 1.24 -11.85
C LEU A 103 -17.30 -0.15 -11.24
N ASN A 104 -16.38 -0.94 -11.80
CA ASN A 104 -15.96 -2.19 -11.20
C ASN A 104 -15.22 -1.90 -9.88
N PRO A 105 -15.22 -2.85 -8.93
CA PRO A 105 -14.41 -2.73 -7.73
C PRO A 105 -12.95 -2.44 -8.09
N ARG A 106 -12.29 -1.63 -7.27
CA ARG A 106 -10.87 -1.34 -7.43
C ARG A 106 -10.08 -1.70 -6.20
N GLY A 107 -8.80 -1.86 -6.46
CA GLY A 107 -7.75 -2.02 -5.51
C GLY A 107 -6.84 -0.81 -5.47
N THR A 108 -5.98 -0.72 -4.45
CA THR A 108 -4.96 0.31 -4.37
C THR A 108 -3.63 -0.29 -3.92
N VAL A 109 -2.54 0.09 -4.57
CA VAL A 109 -1.17 -0.34 -4.24
C VAL A 109 -0.22 0.86 -4.23
N THR A 110 0.97 0.67 -3.65
CA THR A 110 2.12 1.57 -3.85
C THR A 110 3.11 0.91 -4.79
N VAL A 111 3.79 1.69 -5.62
CA VAL A 111 4.80 1.17 -6.56
C VAL A 111 6.11 1.90 -6.39
N ILE A 112 7.23 1.18 -6.42
CA ILE A 112 8.57 1.77 -6.45
C ILE A 112 9.34 1.24 -7.66
N ALA A 113 9.93 2.15 -8.43
CA ALA A 113 10.70 1.85 -9.61
C ALA A 113 12.19 2.19 -9.41
N PHE A 114 13.05 1.26 -9.83
CA PHE A 114 14.50 1.33 -9.69
C PHE A 114 15.19 1.05 -11.02
N LYS A 115 16.21 1.85 -11.34
CA LYS A 115 17.16 1.55 -12.41
C LYS A 115 18.46 2.30 -12.20
N GLU A 116 19.60 1.62 -12.38
CA GLU A 116 20.91 2.27 -12.33
C GLU A 116 20.99 3.44 -13.32
N GLY A 117 21.54 4.56 -12.86
CA GLY A 117 21.63 5.82 -13.63
C GLY A 117 20.37 6.69 -13.56
N TYR A 118 19.32 6.22 -12.88
CA TYR A 118 18.08 6.98 -12.66
C TYR A 118 17.78 7.11 -11.17
N ARG A 119 17.12 8.19 -10.80
CA ARG A 119 16.54 8.38 -9.47
C ARG A 119 15.38 7.41 -9.30
N GLU A 120 15.23 6.87 -8.10
CA GLU A 120 14.08 6.04 -7.75
C GLU A 120 12.79 6.85 -7.89
N THR A 121 11.71 6.20 -8.30
CA THR A 121 10.39 6.84 -8.40
C THR A 121 9.37 6.04 -7.63
N VAL A 122 8.60 6.71 -6.77
CA VAL A 122 7.56 6.12 -5.94
C VAL A 122 6.21 6.63 -6.42
N LEU A 123 5.28 5.73 -6.76
CA LEU A 123 3.90 6.06 -7.09
C LEU A 123 3.01 5.63 -5.93
N PHE A 124 2.28 6.58 -5.34
CA PHE A 124 1.24 6.31 -4.34
C PHE A 124 -0.13 6.22 -4.99
N GLU A 125 -1.08 5.57 -4.31
CA GLU A 125 -2.48 5.49 -4.72
C GLU A 125 -2.67 4.95 -6.15
N VAL A 126 -1.90 3.92 -6.52
CA VAL A 126 -2.02 3.28 -7.83
C VAL A 126 -3.26 2.39 -7.84
N GLY A 127 -4.25 2.77 -8.63
CA GLY A 127 -5.47 1.99 -8.82
C GLY A 127 -5.20 0.67 -9.54
N ILE A 128 -5.64 -0.44 -8.94
CA ILE A 128 -5.77 -1.74 -9.62
C ILE A 128 -7.24 -1.90 -10.00
N SER A 129 -7.60 -1.51 -11.22
CA SER A 129 -8.97 -1.52 -11.70
C SER A 129 -9.06 -1.61 -13.21
N ASP A 130 -10.22 -2.03 -13.72
CA ASP A 130 -10.47 -2.14 -15.17
C ASP A 130 -10.65 -0.78 -15.85
N ALA A 131 -10.73 0.31 -15.08
CA ALA A 131 -10.98 1.65 -15.58
C ALA A 131 -9.73 2.33 -16.16
N ASP A 132 -8.52 1.93 -15.74
CA ASP A 132 -7.27 2.46 -16.28
C ASP A 132 -6.15 1.40 -16.24
N SER A 133 -5.64 1.04 -17.42
CA SER A 133 -4.69 -0.05 -17.58
C SER A 133 -3.23 0.39 -17.65
N THR A 134 -2.93 1.70 -17.76
CA THR A 134 -1.56 2.19 -17.96
C THR A 134 -1.13 3.24 -16.94
N GLN A 135 -0.11 2.91 -16.15
CA GLN A 135 0.51 3.76 -15.15
C GLN A 135 1.87 4.24 -15.67
N PRO A 136 2.03 5.52 -16.06
CA PRO A 136 3.34 6.06 -16.42
C PRO A 136 4.22 6.15 -15.17
N VAL A 137 5.50 5.85 -15.34
CA VAL A 137 6.52 5.96 -14.28
C VAL A 137 7.61 6.88 -14.82
N ASN A 138 7.65 8.13 -14.36
CA ASN A 138 8.63 9.07 -14.89
C ASN A 138 9.98 8.94 -14.17
N MET A 139 10.99 8.45 -14.88
CA MET A 139 12.31 8.22 -14.31
C MET A 139 13.26 9.36 -14.67
N TYR A 140 13.72 10.09 -13.66
CA TYR A 140 14.70 11.17 -13.81
C TYR A 140 16.13 10.61 -13.80
N LEU A 141 17.02 11.15 -14.63
CA LEU A 141 18.43 10.75 -14.60
C LEU A 141 19.12 11.23 -13.30
N ILE A 142 20.11 10.44 -12.86
CA ILE A 142 21.09 10.91 -11.86
C ILE A 142 22.03 11.89 -12.56
N VAL A 143 22.17 13.09 -11.98
CA VAL A 143 23.05 14.14 -12.48
C VAL A 143 24.22 14.32 -11.50
N PRO A 144 25.49 14.17 -11.94
CA PRO A 144 26.64 14.35 -11.06
C PRO A 144 26.67 15.73 -10.39
N GLY A 145 26.91 15.75 -9.08
CA GLY A 145 26.95 16.98 -8.29
C GLY A 145 25.58 17.48 -7.79
N GLU A 146 24.48 16.89 -8.26
CA GLU A 146 23.13 17.17 -7.76
C GLU A 146 22.76 16.26 -6.58
N ARG A 147 21.73 16.65 -5.83
CA ARG A 147 21.21 15.88 -4.68
C ARG A 147 20.68 14.50 -5.07
N ASN A 148 20.07 14.38 -6.25
CA ASN A 148 19.52 13.13 -6.81
C ASN A 148 18.56 12.38 -5.87
N GLU A 149 17.56 13.07 -5.34
CA GLU A 149 16.56 12.45 -4.46
C GLU A 149 15.54 11.59 -5.22
N PRO A 150 14.93 10.61 -4.55
CA PRO A 150 13.76 9.92 -5.08
C PRO A 150 12.65 10.89 -5.49
N ASN A 151 11.98 10.56 -6.58
CA ASN A 151 10.79 11.25 -7.05
C ASN A 151 9.52 10.60 -6.49
N VAL A 152 8.49 11.41 -6.24
CA VAL A 152 7.19 10.93 -5.76
C VAL A 152 6.09 11.38 -6.71
N GLU A 153 5.22 10.45 -7.07
CA GLU A 153 4.11 10.64 -7.99
C GLU A 153 2.83 10.05 -7.39
N LEU A 154 1.68 10.50 -7.88
CA LEU A 154 0.42 9.80 -7.69
C LEU A 154 0.16 8.93 -8.91
N GLY A 155 -0.36 7.73 -8.70
CA GLY A 155 -0.88 6.90 -9.77
C GLY A 155 -1.98 7.61 -10.56
N ILE A 156 -2.12 7.26 -11.83
CA ILE A 156 -3.27 7.68 -12.61
C ILE A 156 -4.50 6.96 -12.05
N ASN A 157 -5.42 7.76 -11.54
CA ASN A 157 -6.71 7.31 -11.05
C ASN A 157 -7.78 7.78 -12.04
N HIS A 158 -8.63 6.85 -12.48
CA HIS A 158 -9.65 7.18 -13.47
C HIS A 158 -10.63 8.23 -12.90
N HIS A 159 -10.94 9.26 -13.68
CA HIS A 159 -11.77 10.38 -13.22
C HIS A 159 -13.15 9.96 -12.68
N LEU A 160 -13.73 8.88 -13.21
CA LEU A 160 -15.00 8.34 -12.69
C LEU A 160 -14.84 7.72 -11.30
N GLU A 161 -13.73 7.04 -11.03
CA GLU A 161 -13.45 6.51 -9.69
C GLU A 161 -13.34 7.64 -8.66
N ILE A 162 -12.61 8.69 -9.01
CA ILE A 162 -12.47 9.89 -8.16
C ILE A 162 -13.82 10.57 -7.94
N SER A 163 -14.63 10.74 -8.99
CA SER A 163 -15.97 11.34 -8.88
C SER A 163 -16.87 10.52 -7.94
N SER A 164 -16.84 9.19 -8.07
CA SER A 164 -17.62 8.29 -7.22
C SER A 164 -17.18 8.27 -5.76
N LEU A 165 -15.87 8.43 -5.51
CA LEU A 165 -15.32 8.60 -4.17
C LEU A 165 -15.91 9.85 -3.52
N VAL A 166 -15.89 10.98 -4.24
CA VAL A 166 -16.48 12.24 -3.76
C VAL A 166 -17.97 12.06 -3.46
N ASP A 167 -18.74 11.46 -4.37
CA ASP A 167 -20.18 11.24 -4.19
C ASP A 167 -20.50 10.32 -2.99
N LYS A 168 -19.68 9.30 -2.75
CA LYS A 168 -19.83 8.40 -1.60
C LYS A 168 -19.72 9.17 -0.29
N TYR A 169 -18.69 10.00 -0.13
CA TYR A 169 -18.46 10.74 1.10
C TYR A 169 -19.35 11.97 1.25
N ALA A 170 -19.79 12.58 0.15
CA ALA A 170 -20.77 13.68 0.17
C ALA A 170 -22.14 13.26 0.73
N LYS A 171 -22.47 11.95 0.72
CA LYS A 171 -23.70 11.42 1.34
C LYS A 171 -23.65 11.41 2.87
N ILE A 172 -22.46 11.48 3.46
CA ILE A 172 -22.27 11.44 4.93
C ILE A 172 -22.35 12.86 5.51
N THR A 173 -22.11 13.89 4.69
CA THR A 173 -22.10 15.29 5.12
C THR A 173 -23.44 16.01 4.94
N LYS A 174 -24.45 15.34 4.37
CA LYS A 174 -25.82 15.83 4.17
C LYS A 174 -26.78 15.16 5.13
#